data_AF-A0A2E8H2R5-F1
#
_entry.id   AF-A0A2E8H2R5-F1
#
_cell.length_a   1.000
_cell.length_b   1.000
_cell.length_c   1.000
_cell.angle_alpha   90.00
_cell.angle_beta   90.00
_cell.angle_gamma   90.00
#
_symmetry.space_group_name_H-M   'P 1'
#
loop_
_entity.id
_entity.type
_entity.pdbx_description
1 polymer ?
#
loop_
_entity_poly.entity_id
_entity_poly.type
_entity_poly.pdbx_seq_one_letter_code
_entity_poly.pdbx_strand_id
1 'polypeptide(L)'
;MFNARPLLRPPTQVGTGRNTCGASARRGRPLGGGTGYTGTIRPTGTPVRHLDELIETLAGARSGDTVYVAGDAVIECTERIYVEELVLELPGGVTLASDRGIDGAPGGIIRSDSLATRPLIRTTGADARLTGIRLQGPNPRRCLEHHSRAFREGHGGHDYYYRFPTSIGIDAEHPRLRVDNCELAGWSHSAVHLIRGAG
;
A
#
# COMPACT_ATOMS: atom_id res chain seq x y z
N MET A 1 15.63 2.28 -4.84
CA MET A 1 14.75 1.79 -5.92
C MET A 1 13.98 0.60 -5.41
N PHE A 2 12.67 0.53 -5.69
CA PHE A 2 11.98 -0.76 -5.76
C PHE A 2 12.79 -1.61 -6.75
N ASN A 3 13.69 -2.43 -6.25
CA ASN A 3 14.47 -3.34 -7.08
C ASN A 3 13.50 -4.40 -7.56
N ALA A 4 12.74 -4.04 -8.60
CA ALA A 4 11.98 -4.97 -9.40
C ALA A 4 13.00 -5.98 -9.90
N ARG A 5 13.07 -7.14 -9.23
CA ARG A 5 13.52 -8.35 -9.90
C ARG A 5 12.80 -8.40 -11.25
N PRO A 6 13.46 -8.83 -12.33
CA PRO A 6 12.80 -9.00 -13.61
C PRO A 6 11.48 -9.71 -13.35
N LEU A 7 10.37 -9.12 -13.83
CA LEU A 7 9.06 -9.73 -13.77
C LEU A 7 9.26 -11.17 -14.21
N LEU A 8 9.18 -12.09 -13.25
CA LEU A 8 8.97 -13.48 -13.59
C LEU A 8 7.71 -13.40 -14.44
N ARG A 9 7.84 -13.74 -15.74
CA ARG A 9 6.74 -13.90 -16.68
C ARG A 9 6.29 -15.36 -16.77
N PRO A 10 6.20 -16.17 -15.69
CA PRO A 10 5.41 -17.37 -15.77
C PRO A 10 3.96 -16.93 -15.98
N PRO A 11 3.14 -17.79 -16.60
CA PRO A 11 1.73 -17.48 -16.75
C PRO A 11 1.13 -17.24 -15.36
N THR A 12 0.34 -16.18 -15.22
CA THR A 12 -0.39 -15.85 -13.97
C THR A 12 -1.53 -16.83 -13.69
N GLN A 13 -1.69 -17.83 -14.57
CA GLN A 13 -2.63 -18.93 -14.47
C GLN A 13 -1.93 -20.24 -14.84
N VAL A 14 -2.36 -21.34 -14.24
CA VAL A 14 -1.96 -22.70 -14.59
C VAL A 14 -3.20 -23.58 -14.73
N GLY A 15 -3.13 -24.60 -15.59
CA GLY A 15 -4.23 -25.53 -15.86
C GLY A 15 -5.05 -25.22 -17.12
N THR A 16 -6.10 -26.01 -17.36
CA THR A 16 -6.97 -25.93 -18.55
C THR A 16 -8.43 -26.13 -18.19
N GLY A 17 -9.33 -25.37 -18.85
CA GLY A 17 -10.78 -25.51 -18.66
C GLY A 17 -11.21 -25.26 -17.21
N ARG A 18 -11.97 -26.21 -16.63
CA ARG A 18 -12.45 -26.14 -15.23
C ARG A 18 -11.35 -26.28 -14.18
N ASN A 19 -10.14 -26.71 -14.56
CA ASN A 19 -9.02 -26.92 -13.64
C ASN A 19 -8.00 -25.76 -13.68
N THR A 20 -8.45 -24.57 -14.06
CA THR A 20 -7.59 -23.38 -14.12
C THR A 20 -7.52 -22.71 -12.75
N CYS A 21 -6.31 -22.49 -12.23
CA CYS A 21 -6.09 -21.69 -11.02
C CYS A 21 -5.11 -20.55 -11.28
N GLY A 22 -5.27 -19.44 -10.55
CA GLY A 22 -4.51 -18.20 -10.75
C GLY A 22 -5.37 -17.04 -11.23
N ALA A 23 -4.73 -15.92 -11.56
CA ALA A 23 -5.39 -14.67 -11.89
C ALA A 23 -5.30 -14.36 -13.39
N SER A 24 -6.39 -13.88 -14.00
CA SER A 24 -6.43 -13.39 -15.37
C SER A 24 -6.69 -11.89 -15.41
N ALA A 25 -6.00 -11.21 -16.33
CA ALA A 25 -6.33 -9.83 -16.65
C ALA A 25 -7.71 -9.76 -17.30
N ARG A 26 -8.44 -8.68 -17.05
CA ARG A 26 -9.66 -8.33 -17.79
C ARG A 26 -9.39 -7.07 -18.60
N ARG A 27 -10.15 -6.87 -19.69
CA ARG A 27 -10.08 -5.61 -20.45
C ARG A 27 -10.29 -4.42 -19.50
N GLY A 28 -9.36 -3.47 -19.52
CA GLY A 28 -9.38 -2.29 -18.65
C GLY A 28 -8.94 -2.55 -17.19
N ARG A 29 -8.60 -3.79 -16.83
CA ARG A 29 -8.17 -4.18 -15.48
C ARG A 29 -7.00 -5.17 -15.59
N PRO A 30 -5.81 -4.70 -16.00
CA PRO A 30 -4.59 -5.51 -15.99
C PRO A 30 -4.30 -6.03 -14.58
N LEU A 31 -3.73 -7.23 -14.48
CA LEU A 31 -3.29 -7.77 -13.20
C LEU A 31 -2.21 -6.87 -12.60
N GLY A 32 -2.40 -6.46 -11.35
CA GLY A 32 -1.50 -5.52 -10.67
C GLY A 32 -1.68 -4.04 -11.07
N GLY A 33 -2.62 -3.71 -11.96
CA GLY A 33 -2.84 -2.33 -12.41
C GLY A 33 -1.79 -1.83 -13.42
N GLY A 34 -1.54 -0.53 -13.43
CA GLY A 34 -0.63 0.14 -14.36
C GLY A 34 -1.27 0.47 -15.72
N THR A 35 -0.44 0.55 -16.75
CA THR A 35 -0.87 0.87 -18.13
C THR A 35 -2.03 -0.02 -18.59
N GLY A 36 -3.09 0.60 -19.10
CA GLY A 36 -4.31 -0.10 -19.52
C GLY A 36 -5.35 -0.30 -18.41
N TYR A 37 -5.07 0.12 -17.18
CA TYR A 37 -6.10 0.27 -16.15
C TYR A 37 -7.04 1.43 -16.50
N THR A 38 -8.35 1.19 -16.57
CA THR A 38 -9.33 2.20 -17.01
C THR A 38 -10.04 2.92 -15.87
N GLY A 39 -9.83 2.49 -14.62
CA GLY A 39 -10.42 3.11 -13.43
C GLY A 39 -9.59 4.24 -12.83
N THR A 40 -8.66 4.82 -13.61
CA THR A 40 -7.76 5.91 -13.22
C THR A 40 -8.53 7.17 -12.88
N ILE A 41 -7.98 7.97 -11.96
CA ILE A 41 -8.52 9.28 -11.59
C ILE A 41 -7.55 10.35 -12.11
N ARG A 42 -8.09 11.45 -12.62
CA ARG A 42 -7.32 12.65 -12.97
C ARG A 42 -7.51 13.70 -11.87
N PRO A 43 -6.49 14.53 -11.58
CA PRO A 43 -6.62 15.58 -10.59
C PRO A 43 -7.65 16.62 -11.05
N THR A 44 -8.49 17.08 -10.12
CA THR A 44 -9.44 18.19 -10.34
C THR A 44 -8.91 19.53 -9.80
N GLY A 45 -7.86 19.50 -8.98
CA GLY A 45 -7.18 20.66 -8.41
C GLY A 45 -5.67 20.43 -8.32
N THR A 46 -4.97 21.30 -7.58
CA THR A 46 -3.53 21.19 -7.35
C THR A 46 -3.20 19.87 -6.63
N PRO A 47 -2.34 19.01 -7.20
CA PRO A 47 -1.91 17.78 -6.54
C PRO A 47 -1.06 18.04 -5.31
N VAL A 48 -1.28 17.25 -4.27
CA VAL A 48 -0.48 17.19 -3.04
C VAL A 48 0.91 16.65 -3.33
N ARG A 49 1.94 17.30 -2.79
CA ARG A 49 3.35 16.96 -3.05
C ARG A 49 4.16 16.66 -1.80
N HIS A 50 3.71 17.09 -0.63
CA HIS A 50 4.47 16.97 0.63
C HIS A 50 3.61 16.46 1.79
N LEU A 51 4.26 16.01 2.86
CA LEU A 51 3.61 15.33 3.97
C LEU A 51 2.60 16.21 4.71
N ASP A 52 2.99 17.42 5.10
CA ASP A 52 2.09 18.31 5.86
C ASP A 52 0.84 18.66 5.04
N GLU A 53 1.02 18.94 3.74
CA GLU A 53 -0.08 19.16 2.81
C GLU A 53 -1.01 17.93 2.71
N LEU A 54 -0.45 16.72 2.70
CA LEU A 54 -1.24 15.49 2.69
C LEU A 54 -2.04 15.33 3.99
N ILE A 55 -1.41 15.58 5.15
CA ILE A 55 -2.07 15.51 6.46
C ILE A 55 -3.23 16.50 6.52
N GLU A 56 -2.98 17.77 6.18
CA GLU A 56 -3.99 18.82 6.19
C GLU A 56 -5.13 18.54 5.21
N THR A 57 -4.80 18.10 3.98
CA THR A 57 -5.80 17.80 2.96
C THR A 57 -6.68 16.60 3.37
N LEU A 58 -6.10 15.55 3.95
CA LEU A 58 -6.85 14.41 4.46
C LEU A 58 -7.74 14.79 5.66
N ALA A 59 -7.24 15.63 6.57
CA ALA A 59 -8.01 16.10 7.72
C ALA A 59 -9.23 16.96 7.32
N GLY A 60 -9.13 17.70 6.20
CA GLY A 60 -10.22 18.50 5.66
C GLY A 60 -11.19 17.75 4.73
N ALA A 61 -10.80 16.57 4.23
CA ALA A 61 -11.55 15.84 3.21
C ALA A 61 -12.84 15.19 3.75
N ARG A 62 -13.85 15.14 2.88
CA ARG A 62 -15.18 14.58 3.16
C ARG A 62 -15.54 13.50 2.15
N SER A 63 -16.52 12.69 2.49
CA SER A 63 -17.04 11.66 1.59
C SER A 63 -17.37 12.24 0.21
N GLY A 64 -16.81 11.63 -0.85
CA GLY A 64 -16.88 12.11 -2.23
C GLY A 64 -15.62 12.85 -2.71
N ASP A 65 -14.79 13.35 -1.80
CA ASP A 65 -13.58 14.08 -2.16
C ASP A 65 -12.49 13.15 -2.70
N THR A 66 -11.63 13.72 -3.54
CA THR A 66 -10.40 13.09 -4.01
C THR A 66 -9.20 13.91 -3.54
N VAL A 67 -8.35 13.28 -2.73
CA VAL A 67 -7.01 13.78 -2.40
C VAL A 67 -6.04 13.21 -3.42
N TYR A 68 -5.51 14.07 -4.29
CA TYR A 68 -4.65 13.64 -5.40
C TYR A 68 -3.19 13.91 -5.09
N VAL A 69 -2.36 12.88 -5.02
CA VAL A 69 -0.90 12.99 -4.84
C VAL A 69 -0.24 13.09 -6.22
N ALA A 70 0.68 14.03 -6.38
CA ALA A 70 1.43 14.17 -7.63
C ALA A 70 2.19 12.88 -7.98
N GLY A 71 2.19 12.51 -9.27
CA GLY A 71 2.77 11.25 -9.75
C GLY A 71 4.27 11.08 -9.53
N ASP A 72 4.98 12.20 -9.45
CA ASP A 72 6.42 12.29 -9.22
C ASP A 72 6.78 12.53 -7.74
N ALA A 73 5.78 12.74 -6.88
CA ALA A 73 6.02 13.01 -5.46
C ALA A 73 6.46 11.75 -4.70
N VAL A 74 7.35 11.99 -3.73
CA VAL A 74 7.73 11.03 -2.70
C VAL A 74 7.40 11.65 -1.35
N ILE A 75 6.32 11.16 -0.73
CA ILE A 75 5.90 11.56 0.61
C ILE A 75 6.65 10.67 1.61
N GLU A 76 7.58 11.28 2.33
CA GLU A 76 8.40 10.62 3.36
C GLU A 76 7.76 10.78 4.74
N CYS A 77 7.39 9.67 5.38
CA CYS A 77 6.72 9.66 6.69
C CYS A 77 7.63 9.17 7.83
N THR A 78 8.84 8.69 7.55
CA THR A 78 9.70 7.98 8.53
C THR A 78 9.90 8.74 9.84
N GLU A 79 10.31 10.01 9.75
CA GLU A 79 10.65 10.81 10.92
C GLU A 79 9.41 11.13 11.75
N ARG A 80 8.31 11.53 11.10
CA ARG A 80 7.04 11.85 11.78
C ARG A 80 6.42 10.61 12.42
N ILE A 81 6.56 9.43 11.82
CA ILE A 81 6.15 8.16 12.44
C ILE A 81 7.03 7.87 13.67
N TYR A 82 8.34 8.07 13.57
CA TYR A 82 9.25 7.77 14.67
C TYR A 82 9.11 8.72 15.86
N VAL A 83 8.91 10.02 15.61
CA VAL A 83 8.89 11.07 16.65
C VAL A 83 7.48 11.30 17.19
N GLU A 84 6.47 11.29 16.33
CA GLU A 84 5.11 11.73 16.66
C GLU A 84 4.07 10.60 16.55
N GLU A 85 4.51 9.36 16.29
CA GLU A 85 3.62 8.22 16.06
C GLU A 85 2.57 8.49 14.97
N LEU A 86 2.95 9.29 13.96
CA LEU A 86 2.05 9.71 12.89
C LEU A 86 1.33 8.52 12.24
N VAL A 87 0.02 8.68 12.05
CA VAL A 87 -0.79 7.82 11.18
C VAL A 87 -1.56 8.70 10.21
N LEU A 88 -1.52 8.36 8.92
CA LEU A 88 -2.35 9.05 7.92
C LEU A 88 -3.77 8.51 7.99
N GLU A 89 -4.71 9.35 8.41
CA GLU A 89 -6.13 8.98 8.45
C GLU A 89 -6.80 9.21 7.11
N LEU A 90 -7.36 8.16 6.51
CA LEU A 90 -8.14 8.24 5.28
C LEU A 90 -9.64 8.17 5.62
N PRO A 91 -10.39 9.28 5.50
CA PRO A 91 -11.80 9.29 5.83
C PRO A 91 -12.64 8.37 4.94
N GLY A 92 -13.78 7.93 5.49
CA GLY A 92 -14.76 7.16 4.72
C GLY A 92 -15.28 7.94 3.50
N GLY A 93 -15.45 7.25 2.38
CA GLY A 93 -15.88 7.82 1.10
C GLY A 93 -14.86 8.74 0.43
N VAL A 94 -13.69 8.99 1.03
CA VAL A 94 -12.60 9.76 0.42
C VAL A 94 -11.77 8.84 -0.47
N THR A 95 -11.35 9.38 -1.62
CA THR A 95 -10.39 8.71 -2.49
C THR A 95 -9.01 9.36 -2.38
N LEU A 96 -8.00 8.58 -1.97
CA LEU A 96 -6.59 8.92 -2.11
C LEU A 96 -6.09 8.38 -3.46
N ALA A 97 -5.74 9.28 -4.38
CA ALA A 97 -5.40 8.95 -5.75
C ALA A 97 -4.01 9.42 -6.16
N SER A 98 -3.42 8.76 -7.16
CA SER A 98 -2.32 9.30 -7.97
C SER A 98 -2.41 8.76 -9.41
N ASP A 99 -1.42 9.04 -10.24
CA ASP A 99 -1.49 8.93 -11.70
C ASP A 99 -1.04 7.60 -12.29
N ARG A 100 -0.78 6.57 -11.47
CA ARG A 100 -0.22 5.31 -11.97
C ARG A 100 -1.03 4.74 -13.14
N GLY A 101 -0.34 4.47 -14.25
CA GLY A 101 -0.91 3.91 -15.47
C GLY A 101 -1.43 4.94 -16.47
N ILE A 102 -1.55 6.22 -16.10
CA ILE A 102 -1.81 7.32 -17.02
C ILE A 102 -0.51 7.61 -17.77
N ASP A 103 -0.51 7.44 -19.10
CA ASP A 103 0.66 7.70 -19.96
C ASP A 103 1.94 6.96 -19.49
N GLY A 104 1.76 5.81 -18.84
CA GLY A 104 2.87 5.00 -18.30
C GLY A 104 3.43 5.49 -16.96
N ALA A 105 2.80 6.49 -16.33
CA ALA A 105 3.25 7.02 -15.05
C ALA A 105 3.28 5.94 -13.95
N PRO A 106 4.26 6.00 -13.02
CA PRO A 106 4.41 5.01 -11.97
C PRO A 106 3.47 5.22 -10.78
N GLY A 107 2.90 6.43 -10.61
CA GLY A 107 2.18 6.89 -9.42
C GLY A 107 3.10 7.49 -8.37
N GLY A 108 2.59 8.44 -7.58
CA GLY A 108 3.27 8.98 -6.41
C GLY A 108 3.57 7.89 -5.36
N ILE A 109 4.58 8.13 -4.52
CA ILE A 109 4.96 7.21 -3.43
C ILE A 109 4.63 7.85 -2.09
N ILE A 110 4.04 7.07 -1.18
CA ILE A 110 4.04 7.34 0.26
C ILE A 110 4.87 6.25 0.92
N ARG A 111 5.88 6.63 1.72
CA ARG A 111 6.84 5.67 2.27
C ARG A 111 7.20 5.92 3.73
N SER A 112 7.65 4.86 4.38
CA SER A 112 8.33 4.90 5.67
C SER A 112 9.40 3.82 5.73
N ASP A 113 10.56 4.18 6.25
CA ASP A 113 11.69 3.30 6.57
C ASP A 113 11.73 2.97 8.09
N SER A 114 10.77 3.47 8.90
CA SER A 114 10.62 3.10 10.31
C SER A 114 10.05 1.69 10.44
N LEU A 115 10.85 0.74 10.95
CA LEU A 115 10.48 -0.69 11.07
C LEU A 115 9.19 -0.93 11.87
N ALA A 116 8.84 -0.01 12.78
CA ALA A 116 7.66 -0.06 13.62
C ALA A 116 6.43 0.65 13.04
N THR A 117 6.43 1.03 11.76
CA THR A 117 5.30 1.71 11.10
C THR A 117 4.04 0.83 11.12
N ARG A 118 3.07 1.13 11.98
CA ARG A 118 1.91 0.25 12.20
C ARG A 118 0.66 1.02 12.66
N PRO A 119 -0.27 1.38 11.75
CA PRO A 119 -0.18 1.36 10.28
C PRO A 119 0.41 2.67 9.71
N LEU A 120 0.75 2.68 8.41
CA LEU A 120 1.03 3.93 7.69
C LEU A 120 -0.27 4.71 7.39
N ILE A 121 -1.31 4.01 6.92
CA ILE A 121 -2.64 4.57 6.64
C ILE A 121 -3.69 3.81 7.46
N ARG A 122 -4.60 4.54 8.10
CA ARG A 122 -5.78 3.99 8.77
C ARG A 122 -7.05 4.52 8.10
N THR A 123 -7.96 3.65 7.70
CA THR A 123 -9.29 4.10 7.27
C THR A 123 -10.14 4.43 8.48
N THR A 124 -10.87 5.54 8.44
CA THR A 124 -11.74 6.00 9.55
C THR A 124 -13.23 5.97 9.19
N GLY A 125 -13.58 5.42 8.03
CA GLY A 125 -14.96 5.15 7.64
C GLY A 125 -15.08 4.20 6.45
N ALA A 126 -16.33 3.83 6.12
CA ALA A 126 -16.64 2.94 5.00
C ALA A 126 -16.34 3.60 3.65
N ASP A 127 -16.23 2.81 2.59
CA ASP A 127 -16.11 3.31 1.20
C ASP A 127 -14.85 4.15 0.90
N ALA A 128 -13.84 4.12 1.78
CA ALA A 128 -12.53 4.70 1.50
C ALA A 128 -11.88 4.00 0.29
N ARG A 129 -11.16 4.76 -0.55
CA ARG A 129 -10.48 4.23 -1.74
C ARG A 129 -9.04 4.71 -1.84
N LEU A 130 -8.13 3.79 -2.13
CA LEU A 130 -6.78 4.10 -2.59
C LEU A 130 -6.62 3.62 -4.04
N THR A 131 -6.16 4.51 -4.92
CA THR A 131 -5.93 4.14 -6.31
C THR A 131 -4.78 4.87 -6.97
N GLY A 132 -4.05 4.18 -7.85
CA GLY A 132 -3.02 4.81 -8.66
C GLY A 132 -1.76 5.22 -7.90
N ILE A 133 -1.58 4.75 -6.65
CA ILE A 133 -0.52 5.19 -5.73
C ILE A 133 0.38 4.03 -5.33
N ARG A 134 1.60 4.33 -4.89
CA ARG A 134 2.57 3.35 -4.39
C ARG A 134 2.79 3.52 -2.89
N LEU A 135 2.69 2.42 -2.13
CA LEU A 135 3.03 2.40 -0.70
C LEU A 135 4.28 1.57 -0.47
N GLN A 136 5.30 2.18 0.13
CA GLN A 136 6.55 1.52 0.48
C GLN A 136 6.69 1.44 2.01
N GLY A 137 6.69 0.21 2.52
CA GLY A 137 7.01 -0.10 3.90
C GLY A 137 8.52 -0.26 4.14
N PRO A 138 8.90 -0.40 5.42
CA PRO A 138 10.27 -0.23 5.87
C PRO A 138 11.17 -1.45 5.64
N ASN A 139 10.60 -2.61 5.33
CA ASN A 139 11.34 -3.87 5.28
C ASN A 139 11.14 -4.64 3.98
N PRO A 140 11.88 -4.31 2.91
CA PRO A 140 11.86 -5.07 1.66
C PRO A 140 12.65 -6.39 1.72
N ARG A 141 13.33 -6.68 2.84
CA ARG A 141 14.22 -7.85 2.95
C ARG A 141 13.45 -9.07 3.42
N ARG A 142 13.86 -10.26 2.93
CA ARG A 142 13.33 -11.56 3.38
C ARG A 142 13.68 -11.92 4.82
N CYS A 143 14.65 -11.23 5.43
CA CYS A 143 15.08 -11.45 6.82
C CYS A 143 15.42 -12.92 7.17
N LEU A 144 16.00 -13.67 6.24
CA LEU A 144 16.33 -15.10 6.42
C LEU A 144 17.33 -15.34 7.56
N GLU A 145 18.29 -14.43 7.74
CA GLU A 145 19.25 -14.48 8.85
C GLU A 145 18.53 -14.36 10.21
N HIS A 146 17.65 -13.37 10.38
CA HIS A 146 16.85 -13.21 11.60
C HIS A 146 16.01 -14.45 11.90
N HIS A 147 15.41 -15.04 10.87
CA HIS A 147 14.69 -16.31 11.00
C HIS A 147 15.62 -17.47 11.44
N SER A 148 16.82 -17.59 10.86
CA SER A 148 17.80 -18.61 11.28
C SER A 148 18.16 -18.46 12.74
N ARG A 149 18.50 -17.23 13.17
CA ARG A 149 18.84 -16.92 14.55
C ARG A 149 17.71 -17.31 15.49
N ALA A 150 16.49 -16.88 15.19
CA ALA A 150 15.31 -17.19 16.00
C ALA A 150 15.10 -18.71 16.18
N PHE A 151 15.09 -19.48 15.09
CA PHE A 151 14.55 -20.85 15.08
C PHE A 151 15.60 -21.97 14.96
N ARG A 152 16.86 -21.66 14.65
CA ARG A 152 17.92 -22.67 14.40
C ARG A 152 19.13 -22.54 15.32
N GLU A 153 19.34 -21.38 15.92
CA GLU A 153 20.54 -21.09 16.72
C GLU A 153 20.24 -21.05 18.24
N GLY A 154 19.07 -21.55 18.66
CA GLY A 154 18.72 -21.67 20.08
C GLY A 154 18.37 -20.34 20.76
N HIS A 155 18.04 -19.28 20.02
CA HIS A 155 17.71 -17.97 20.58
C HIS A 155 16.28 -17.85 21.15
N GLY A 156 15.55 -18.95 21.36
CA GLY A 156 14.21 -18.91 21.98
C GLY A 156 13.05 -18.73 20.99
N GLY A 157 13.25 -19.01 19.70
CA GLY A 157 12.17 -19.10 18.72
C GLY A 157 11.40 -17.79 18.57
N HIS A 158 10.09 -17.85 18.83
CA HIS A 158 9.19 -16.71 18.68
C HIS A 158 9.57 -15.52 19.56
N ASP A 159 10.06 -15.75 20.78
CA ASP A 159 10.44 -14.67 21.72
C ASP A 159 11.58 -13.80 21.20
N TYR A 160 12.45 -14.36 20.36
CA TYR A 160 13.49 -13.61 19.65
C TYR A 160 12.97 -13.05 18.34
N TYR A 161 12.20 -13.85 17.59
CA TYR A 161 11.66 -13.45 16.30
C TYR A 161 10.86 -12.15 16.38
N TYR A 162 10.00 -12.02 17.40
CA TYR A 162 9.12 -10.86 17.57
C TYR A 162 9.75 -9.67 18.30
N ARG A 163 11.05 -9.72 18.64
CA ARG A 163 11.80 -8.51 19.00
C ARG A 163 12.00 -7.58 17.80
N PHE A 164 11.94 -8.14 16.58
CA PHE A 164 12.00 -7.35 15.36
C PHE A 164 10.61 -6.75 15.08
N PRO A 165 10.49 -5.41 14.96
CA PRO A 165 9.19 -4.77 14.79
C PRO A 165 8.44 -5.23 13.54
N THR A 166 7.11 -5.17 13.64
CA THR A 166 6.21 -5.45 12.54
C THR A 166 5.66 -4.16 11.95
N SER A 167 5.35 -4.19 10.66
CA SER A 167 4.84 -3.02 9.94
C SER A 167 3.60 -3.34 9.12
N ILE A 168 2.67 -2.38 9.09
CA ILE A 168 1.41 -2.46 8.37
C ILE A 168 1.25 -1.27 7.44
N GLY A 169 0.86 -1.51 6.20
CA GLY A 169 0.59 -0.45 5.22
C GLY A 169 -0.74 0.23 5.48
N ILE A 170 -1.83 -0.52 5.30
CA ILE A 170 -3.20 -0.02 5.47
C ILE A 170 -3.91 -0.86 6.53
N ASP A 171 -4.44 -0.23 7.57
CA ASP A 171 -5.44 -0.84 8.46
C ASP A 171 -6.84 -0.41 8.05
N ALA A 172 -7.76 -1.38 7.98
CA ALA A 172 -9.17 -1.12 7.73
C ALA A 172 -10.09 -1.94 8.65
N GLU A 173 -10.94 -1.22 9.36
CA GLU A 173 -12.01 -1.78 10.21
C GLU A 173 -13.41 -1.61 9.60
N HIS A 174 -13.51 -0.76 8.57
CA HIS A 174 -14.78 -0.38 7.97
C HIS A 174 -15.01 -1.13 6.64
N PRO A 175 -16.28 -1.38 6.28
CA PRO A 175 -16.61 -2.12 5.06
C PRO A 175 -16.27 -1.32 3.80
N ARG A 176 -16.14 -2.05 2.69
CA ARG A 176 -16.01 -1.50 1.33
C ARG A 176 -14.76 -0.65 1.09
N LEU A 177 -13.65 -0.90 1.81
CA LEU A 177 -12.34 -0.41 1.39
C LEU A 177 -12.05 -0.88 -0.04
N ARG A 178 -11.66 0.05 -0.90
CA ARG A 178 -11.18 -0.25 -2.25
C ARG A 178 -9.69 0.08 -2.37
N VAL A 179 -8.87 -0.92 -2.67
CA VAL A 179 -7.47 -0.73 -3.04
C VAL A 179 -7.28 -1.29 -4.44
N ASP A 180 -7.07 -0.41 -5.42
CA ASP A 180 -7.00 -0.79 -6.83
C ASP A 180 -5.91 0.00 -7.56
N ASN A 181 -5.23 -0.60 -8.53
CA ASN A 181 -4.17 0.10 -9.28
C ASN A 181 -3.05 0.67 -8.39
N CYS A 182 -2.66 -0.06 -7.33
CA CYS A 182 -1.58 0.34 -6.42
C CYS A 182 -0.39 -0.63 -6.49
N GLU A 183 0.80 -0.18 -6.13
CA GLU A 183 1.90 -1.06 -5.73
C GLU A 183 2.13 -0.96 -4.23
N LEU A 184 2.13 -2.09 -3.54
CA LEU A 184 2.36 -2.15 -2.10
C LEU A 184 3.52 -3.11 -1.83
N ALA A 185 4.58 -2.65 -1.17
CA ALA A 185 5.74 -3.49 -0.88
C ALA A 185 6.43 -3.09 0.43
N GLY A 186 7.23 -4.00 1.00
CA GLY A 186 8.08 -3.69 2.15
C GLY A 186 7.40 -3.78 3.53
N TRP A 187 6.22 -4.41 3.62
CA TRP A 187 5.47 -4.55 4.86
C TRP A 187 5.73 -5.91 5.51
N SER A 188 6.21 -5.92 6.76
CA SER A 188 6.63 -7.15 7.47
C SER A 188 5.48 -7.94 8.09
N HIS A 189 4.32 -7.31 8.32
CA HIS A 189 3.10 -8.00 8.72
C HIS A 189 2.11 -8.08 7.55
N SER A 190 1.65 -6.94 7.05
CA SER A 190 0.67 -6.90 5.98
C SER A 190 0.68 -5.56 5.24
N ALA A 191 0.56 -5.61 3.91
CA ALA A 191 0.36 -4.40 3.11
C ALA A 191 -1.06 -3.83 3.29
N VAL A 192 -2.05 -4.72 3.38
CA VAL A 192 -3.45 -4.42 3.67
C VAL A 192 -3.89 -5.35 4.78
N HIS A 193 -4.35 -4.79 5.88
CA HIS A 193 -4.82 -5.51 7.06
C HIS A 193 -6.32 -5.23 7.25
N LEU A 194 -7.13 -6.26 7.03
CA LEU A 194 -8.57 -6.20 7.22
C LEU A 194 -8.88 -6.73 8.61
N ILE A 195 -9.33 -5.86 9.52
CA ILE A 195 -9.58 -6.20 10.93
C ILE A 195 -11.03 -6.62 11.13
N ARG A 196 -11.97 -5.93 10.48
CA ARG A 196 -13.42 -6.20 10.49
C ARG A 196 -14.02 -5.93 9.11
N GLY A 197 -15.14 -6.59 8.80
CA GLY A 197 -15.87 -6.32 7.56
C GLY A 197 -17.17 -7.11 7.46
N ALA A 198 -18.21 -6.46 6.94
CA ALA A 198 -19.34 -7.12 6.29
C ALA A 198 -19.03 -7.09 4.79
N GLY A 199 -18.67 -8.25 4.23
CA GLY A 199 -18.33 -8.40 2.81
C GLY A 199 -19.45 -8.01 1.85
#